data_AF-A0A0A1WDH7-F1
#
_entry.id   AF-A0A0A1WDH7-F1
#
_cell.length_a   1.000
_cell.length_b   1.000
_cell.length_c   1.000
_cell.angle_alpha   90.00
_cell.angle_beta   90.00
_cell.angle_gamma   90.00
#
_symmetry.space_group_name_H-M   'P 1'
#
loop_
_entity.id
_entity.type
_entity.pdbx_description
1 polymer ?
#
loop_
_entity_poly.entity_id
_entity_poly.type
_entity_poly.pdbx_seq_one_letter_code
_entity_poly.pdbx_strand_id
1 'polypeptide(L)'
;MRLPPGYARLKDNLGQIIRAHRLAGTGTDAPLPPKVFAHRVGISRVTLSRIEHDRVWPRSETLVVIMDIFMIDWPDVAEPGVTRSPPRRIPDTQQDMQRDYLCRALRAGRIALGWSLSDLARYSGISASQLSRIERGQGGKSAVFGWHPDYLAIELQDRLIVFTHPVLANVAGGGVRPIHPSHQK
;
A
#
# COMPACT_ATOMS: atom_id res chain seq x y z
N MET A 1 6.01 7.59 6.31
CA MET A 1 7.24 7.76 7.09
C MET A 1 8.27 8.46 6.21
N ARG A 2 9.05 9.42 6.74
CA ARG A 2 10.17 10.03 6.02
C ARG A 2 11.43 9.29 6.44
N LEU A 3 12.18 8.75 5.47
CA LEU A 3 13.44 8.06 5.73
C LEU A 3 14.59 9.07 5.81
N PRO A 4 15.65 8.77 6.58
CA PRO A 4 16.86 9.58 6.59
C PRO A 4 17.54 9.59 5.22
N PRO A 5 18.38 10.61 4.94
CA PRO A 5 19.15 10.66 3.70
C PRO A 5 19.97 9.38 3.49
N GLY A 6 20.05 8.92 2.24
CA GLY A 6 20.78 7.71 1.88
C GLY A 6 19.93 6.43 1.84
N TYR A 7 18.64 6.49 2.21
CA TYR A 7 17.73 5.34 2.13
C TYR A 7 16.53 5.60 1.21
N ALA A 8 16.22 4.61 0.36
CA ALA A 8 15.17 4.74 -0.65
C ALA A 8 13.81 4.23 -0.14
N ARG A 9 13.82 3.13 0.59
CA ARG A 9 12.64 2.48 1.15
C ARG A 9 13.03 1.59 2.31
N LEU A 10 12.06 1.21 3.12
CA LEU A 10 12.25 0.14 4.08
C LEU A 10 12.29 -1.23 3.39
N LYS A 11 12.92 -2.23 3.99
CA LYS A 11 13.02 -3.58 3.43
C LYS A 11 11.67 -4.28 3.42
N ASP A 12 11.33 -4.95 2.32
CA ASP A 12 10.01 -5.59 2.13
C ASP A 12 9.68 -6.68 3.17
N ASN A 13 10.68 -7.19 3.91
CA ASN A 13 10.57 -8.18 4.98
C ASN A 13 10.78 -7.59 6.39
N LEU A 14 10.53 -6.29 6.60
CA LEU A 14 10.76 -5.61 7.88
C LEU A 14 10.11 -6.33 9.07
N GLY A 15 8.89 -6.83 8.91
CA GLY A 15 8.17 -7.57 9.94
C GLY A 15 8.91 -8.84 10.37
N GLN A 16 9.44 -9.59 9.41
CA GLN A 16 10.29 -10.74 9.72
C GLN A 16 11.59 -10.34 10.42
N ILE A 17 12.21 -9.22 10.04
CA ILE A 17 13.43 -8.71 10.70
C ILE A 17 13.12 -8.40 12.17
N ILE A 18 12.04 -7.65 12.45
CA ILE A 18 11.59 -7.32 13.81
C ILE A 18 11.31 -8.60 14.61
N ARG A 19 10.62 -9.57 14.01
CA ARG A 19 10.31 -10.86 14.64
C ARG A 19 11.58 -11.64 14.96
N ALA A 20 12.56 -11.66 14.05
CA ALA A 20 13.83 -12.34 14.24
C ALA A 20 14.60 -11.75 15.44
N HIS A 21 14.68 -10.42 15.55
CA HIS A 21 15.30 -9.77 16.72
C HIS A 21 14.55 -10.10 18.02
N ARG A 22 13.21 -10.10 18.00
CA ARG A 22 12.43 -10.48 19.20
C ARG A 22 12.70 -11.92 19.64
N LEU A 23 12.84 -12.84 18.68
CA LEU A 23 13.09 -14.26 18.96
C LEU A 23 14.55 -14.55 19.32
N ALA A 24 15.50 -13.79 18.78
CA ALA A 24 16.92 -13.91 19.08
C ALA A 24 17.28 -13.38 20.48
N GLY A 25 16.47 -12.46 21.03
CA GLY A 25 16.76 -11.79 22.30
C GLY A 25 17.91 -10.77 22.16
N THR A 26 18.10 -9.93 23.17
CA THR A 26 19.19 -8.92 23.22
C THR A 26 20.52 -9.56 23.63
N GLY A 27 20.96 -10.58 22.89
CA GLY A 27 22.28 -11.22 23.02
C GLY A 27 22.49 -12.18 24.20
N THR A 28 21.75 -12.04 25.31
CA THR A 28 21.87 -12.92 26.51
C THR A 28 20.54 -13.36 27.14
N ASP A 29 19.41 -12.83 26.66
CA ASP A 29 18.08 -13.12 27.21
C ASP A 29 17.26 -14.07 26.34
N ALA A 30 16.37 -14.82 26.97
CA ALA A 30 15.37 -15.66 26.32
C ALA A 30 14.50 -14.84 25.32
N PRO A 31 13.85 -15.50 24.32
CA PRO A 31 12.98 -14.84 23.35
C PRO A 31 11.99 -13.89 24.03
N LEU A 32 11.91 -12.64 23.57
CA LEU A 32 11.01 -11.65 24.18
C LEU A 32 9.55 -12.06 23.92
N PRO A 33 8.72 -12.27 24.95
CA PRO A 33 7.33 -12.62 24.75
C PRO A 33 6.59 -11.49 24.02
N PRO A 34 5.72 -11.78 23.02
CA PRO A 34 5.05 -10.76 22.22
C PRO A 34 4.28 -9.73 23.06
N LYS A 35 3.67 -10.16 24.16
CA LYS A 35 2.93 -9.26 25.07
C LYS A 35 3.85 -8.25 25.75
N VAL A 36 5.02 -8.69 26.20
CA VAL A 36 6.01 -7.83 26.88
C VAL A 36 6.62 -6.86 25.89
N PHE A 37 7.00 -7.35 24.70
CA PHE A 37 7.56 -6.49 23.66
C PHE A 37 6.55 -5.43 23.18
N ALA A 38 5.31 -5.83 22.88
CA ALA A 38 4.26 -4.90 22.47
C ALA A 38 4.04 -3.80 23.52
N HIS A 39 4.04 -4.17 24.81
CA HIS A 39 3.93 -3.22 25.91
C HIS A 39 5.11 -2.24 25.97
N ARG A 40 6.36 -2.72 25.83
CA ARG A 40 7.57 -1.87 25.80
C ARG A 40 7.56 -0.88 24.64
N VAL A 41 7.07 -1.31 23.48
CA VAL A 41 6.95 -0.47 22.28
C VAL A 41 5.77 0.52 22.37
N GLY A 42 4.82 0.30 23.30
CA GLY A 42 3.62 1.11 23.44
C GLY A 42 2.52 0.79 22.43
N ILE A 43 2.45 -0.44 21.92
CA ILE A 43 1.44 -0.90 20.96
C ILE A 43 0.65 -2.10 21.47
N SER A 44 -0.48 -2.40 20.83
CA SER A 44 -1.25 -3.61 21.15
C SER A 44 -0.53 -4.87 20.64
N ARG A 45 -0.78 -6.02 21.30
CA ARG A 45 -0.29 -7.33 20.82
C ARG A 45 -0.80 -7.66 19.41
N VAL A 46 -2.03 -7.25 19.07
CA VAL A 46 -2.61 -7.45 17.73
C VAL A 46 -1.85 -6.64 16.69
N THR A 47 -1.52 -5.37 17.01
CA THR A 47 -0.71 -4.51 16.16
C THR A 47 0.67 -5.10 15.93
N LEU A 48 1.33 -5.54 17.00
CA LEU A 48 2.63 -6.22 16.90
C LEU A 48 2.56 -7.46 15.99
N SER A 49 1.54 -8.31 16.19
CA SER A 49 1.36 -9.51 15.37
C SER A 49 1.20 -9.17 13.88
N ARG A 50 0.42 -8.14 13.55
CA ARG A 50 0.28 -7.68 12.15
C ARG A 50 1.61 -7.16 11.59
N ILE A 51 2.40 -6.44 12.39
CA ILE A 51 3.73 -5.96 11.99
C ILE A 51 4.66 -7.15 11.72
N GLU A 52 4.80 -8.08 12.65
CA GLU A 52 5.72 -9.23 12.56
C GLU A 52 5.40 -10.20 11.40
N HIS A 53 4.18 -10.16 10.87
CA HIS A 53 3.76 -10.96 9.71
C HIS A 53 3.65 -10.11 8.44
N ASP A 54 4.29 -8.94 8.40
CA ASP A 54 4.35 -8.03 7.26
C ASP A 54 2.95 -7.60 6.75
N ARG A 55 1.93 -7.63 7.63
CA ARG A 55 0.55 -7.26 7.30
C ARG A 55 0.32 -5.76 7.39
N VAL A 56 1.07 -5.08 8.26
CA VAL A 56 1.07 -3.62 8.39
C VAL A 56 2.49 -3.16 8.69
N TRP A 57 2.80 -1.91 8.37
CA TRP A 57 4.08 -1.33 8.71
C TRP A 57 4.01 -0.63 10.06
N PRO A 58 5.10 -0.62 10.84
CA PRO A 58 5.16 0.21 12.03
C PRO A 58 5.03 1.68 11.66
N ARG A 59 4.39 2.47 12.53
CA ARG A 59 4.45 3.94 12.42
C ARG A 59 5.88 4.41 12.63
N SER A 60 6.17 5.66 12.22
CA SER A 60 7.54 6.23 12.35
C SER A 60 8.06 6.14 13.77
N GLU A 61 7.22 6.55 14.71
CA GLU A 61 7.50 6.56 16.14
C GLU A 61 7.74 5.13 16.66
N THR A 62 6.86 4.20 16.27
CA THR A 62 6.95 2.79 16.62
C THR A 62 8.24 2.15 16.11
N LEU A 63 8.64 2.44 14.87
CA LEU A 63 9.85 1.87 14.28
C LEU A 63 11.11 2.36 15.01
N VAL A 64 11.18 3.66 15.33
CA VAL A 64 12.32 4.21 16.09
C VAL A 64 12.45 3.53 17.45
N VAL A 65 11.34 3.37 18.19
CA VAL A 65 11.36 2.67 19.49
C VAL A 65 11.79 1.20 19.34
N ILE A 66 11.35 0.52 18.29
CA ILE A 66 11.76 -0.86 18.01
C ILE A 66 13.27 -0.93 17.70
N MET A 67 13.78 0.00 16.88
CA MET A 67 15.19 0.10 16.53
C MET A 67 16.06 0.34 17.78
N ASP A 68 15.62 1.24 18.67
CA ASP A 68 16.30 1.53 19.94
C ASP A 68 16.32 0.29 20.85
N ILE A 69 15.18 -0.41 21.00
CA ILE A 69 15.08 -1.61 21.86
C ILE A 69 16.01 -2.73 21.36
N PHE A 70 16.12 -2.90 20.05
CA PHE A 70 16.96 -3.94 19.45
C PHE A 70 18.39 -3.48 19.14
N MET A 71 18.71 -2.22 19.39
CA MET A 71 19.99 -1.59 19.05
C MET A 71 20.38 -1.83 17.59
N ILE A 72 19.43 -1.66 16.68
CA ILE A 72 19.61 -1.84 15.23
C ILE A 72 19.44 -0.52 14.50
N ASP A 73 20.11 -0.37 13.37
CA ASP A 73 20.17 0.89 12.64
C ASP A 73 19.47 0.82 11.29
N TRP A 74 19.38 1.97 10.61
CA TRP A 74 18.75 2.09 9.30
C TRP A 74 19.23 1.08 8.23
N PRO A 75 20.52 0.66 8.16
CA PRO A 75 20.95 -0.38 7.23
C PRO A 75 20.27 -1.74 7.46
N ASP A 76 19.84 -2.02 8.69
CA ASP A 76 19.18 -3.28 9.04
C ASP A 76 17.74 -3.30 8.56
N VAL A 77 17.07 -2.14 8.58
CA VAL A 77 15.63 -2.02 8.31
C VAL A 77 15.29 -1.37 6.96
N ALA A 78 16.25 -0.75 6.29
CA ALA A 78 16.05 0.00 5.05
C ALA A 78 17.06 -0.35 3.96
N GLU A 79 16.64 -0.15 2.71
CA GLU A 79 17.49 -0.32 1.55
C GLU A 79 18.19 1.00 1.20
N PRO A 80 19.52 0.99 0.99
CA PRO A 80 20.26 2.17 0.60
C PRO A 80 19.81 2.67 -0.79
N GLY A 81 19.76 3.99 -0.95
CA GLY A 81 19.46 4.62 -2.22
C GLY A 81 18.88 6.02 -2.10
N VAL A 82 18.83 6.73 -3.23
CA VAL A 82 18.23 8.07 -3.32
C VAL A 82 16.75 7.93 -3.67
N THR A 83 15.89 8.47 -2.83
CA THR A 83 14.43 8.46 -3.02
C THR A 83 14.05 9.27 -4.28
N ARG A 84 13.97 8.64 -5.45
CA ARG A 84 13.51 9.29 -6.71
C ARG A 84 11.98 9.34 -6.84
N SER A 85 11.24 8.79 -5.89
CA SER A 85 9.77 8.76 -5.88
C SER A 85 9.24 8.79 -4.44
N PRO A 86 8.08 9.41 -4.17
CA PRO A 86 7.49 9.38 -2.84
C PRO A 86 7.31 7.93 -2.37
N PRO A 87 7.54 7.63 -1.08
CA PRO A 87 7.35 6.29 -0.55
C PRO A 87 5.90 5.84 -0.82
N ARG A 88 5.73 4.61 -1.34
CA ARG A 88 4.39 4.02 -1.48
C ARG A 88 3.72 4.02 -0.11
N ARG A 89 2.48 4.51 -0.04
CA ARG A 89 1.66 4.40 1.16
C ARG A 89 1.32 2.92 1.33
N ILE A 90 1.75 2.32 2.43
CA ILE A 90 1.33 0.97 2.78
C ILE A 90 -0.13 1.04 3.23
N PRO A 91 -0.99 0.09 2.81
CA PRO A 91 -2.34 -0.02 3.31
C PRO A 91 -2.42 -0.23 4.83
N ASP A 92 -3.04 0.69 5.56
CA ASP A 92 -3.27 0.55 7.01
C ASP A 92 -4.65 -0.05 7.33
N THR A 93 -5.54 -0.12 6.33
CA THR A 93 -6.92 -0.61 6.46
C THR A 93 -7.28 -1.58 5.33
N GLN A 94 -8.30 -2.42 5.54
CA GLN A 94 -8.87 -3.28 4.48
C GLN A 94 -9.28 -2.45 3.24
N GLN A 95 -9.81 -1.25 3.47
CA GLN A 95 -10.14 -0.29 2.43
C GLN A 95 -8.91 0.20 1.66
N ASP A 96 -7.78 0.45 2.33
CA ASP A 96 -6.55 0.81 1.64
C ASP A 96 -5.99 -0.38 0.83
N MET A 97 -6.18 -1.61 1.31
CA MET A 97 -5.79 -2.82 0.56
C MET A 97 -6.64 -2.96 -0.70
N GLN A 98 -7.96 -2.74 -0.59
CA GLN A 98 -8.87 -2.72 -1.74
C GLN A 98 -8.50 -1.63 -2.75
N ARG A 99 -8.20 -0.41 -2.28
CA ARG A 99 -7.75 0.68 -3.16
C ARG A 99 -6.47 0.33 -3.89
N ASP A 100 -5.48 -0.20 -3.17
CA ASP A 100 -4.20 -0.54 -3.78
C ASP A 100 -4.35 -1.69 -4.79
N TYR A 101 -5.19 -2.68 -4.50
CA TYR A 101 -5.59 -3.71 -5.46
C TYR A 101 -6.20 -3.10 -6.73
N LEU A 102 -7.19 -2.20 -6.60
CA LEU A 102 -7.81 -1.52 -7.74
C LEU A 102 -6.79 -0.73 -8.57
N CYS A 103 -5.85 -0.03 -7.93
CA CYS A 103 -4.80 0.72 -8.63
C CYS A 103 -3.91 -0.22 -9.46
N ARG A 104 -3.53 -1.37 -8.90
CA ARG A 104 -2.74 -2.40 -9.60
C ARG A 104 -3.53 -3.05 -10.73
N ALA A 105 -4.80 -3.38 -10.49
CA ALA A 105 -5.69 -3.98 -11.47
C ALA A 105 -5.91 -3.05 -12.67
N LEU A 106 -6.10 -1.75 -12.44
CA LEU A 106 -6.20 -0.75 -13.51
C LEU A 106 -4.96 -0.73 -14.40
N ARG A 107 -3.76 -0.71 -13.79
CA ARG A 107 -2.50 -0.73 -14.53
C ARG A 107 -2.33 -2.01 -15.33
N ALA A 108 -2.63 -3.16 -14.71
CA ALA A 108 -2.54 -4.46 -15.37
C ALA A 108 -3.50 -4.54 -16.57
N GLY A 109 -4.76 -4.14 -16.39
CA GLY A 109 -5.75 -4.10 -17.45
C GLY A 109 -5.36 -3.15 -18.58
N ARG A 110 -4.84 -1.96 -18.27
CA ARG A 110 -4.35 -1.02 -19.27
C ARG A 110 -3.21 -1.63 -20.11
N ILE A 111 -2.24 -2.29 -19.47
CA ILE A 111 -1.13 -2.96 -20.15
C ILE A 111 -1.64 -4.12 -21.02
N ALA A 112 -2.57 -4.92 -20.51
CA ALA A 112 -3.17 -6.03 -21.24
C ALA A 112 -3.93 -5.58 -22.51
N LEU A 113 -4.55 -4.39 -22.47
CA LEU A 113 -5.21 -3.77 -23.62
C LEU A 113 -4.24 -3.07 -24.60
N GLY A 114 -2.94 -3.07 -24.30
CA GLY A 114 -1.91 -2.38 -25.08
C GLY A 114 -2.04 -0.86 -25.03
N TRP A 115 -2.66 -0.30 -23.99
CA TRP A 115 -2.96 1.12 -23.89
C TRP A 115 -1.85 1.89 -23.19
N SER A 116 -1.52 3.05 -23.73
CA SER A 116 -0.73 4.07 -23.01
C SER A 116 -1.60 4.78 -21.96
N LEU A 117 -0.97 5.52 -21.06
CA LEU A 117 -1.70 6.41 -20.14
C LEU A 117 -2.49 7.48 -20.91
N SER A 118 -2.01 7.90 -22.08
CA SER A 118 -2.71 8.86 -22.94
C SER A 118 -3.97 8.26 -23.57
N ASP A 119 -3.94 6.98 -23.93
CA ASP A 119 -5.13 6.28 -24.44
C ASP A 119 -6.19 6.17 -23.33
N LEU A 120 -5.79 5.71 -22.15
CA LEU A 120 -6.70 5.65 -21.01
C LEU A 120 -7.26 7.04 -20.65
N ALA A 121 -6.44 8.08 -20.74
CA ALA A 121 -6.89 9.45 -20.53
C ALA A 121 -7.94 9.89 -21.55
N ARG A 122 -7.73 9.55 -22.83
CA ARG A 122 -8.68 9.85 -23.91
C ARG A 122 -10.03 9.16 -23.70
N TYR A 123 -10.03 7.89 -23.27
CA TYR A 123 -11.27 7.14 -23.05
C TYR A 123 -11.98 7.48 -21.73
N SER A 124 -11.23 7.85 -20.68
CA SER A 124 -11.80 8.16 -19.37
C SER A 124 -12.06 9.64 -19.12
N GLY A 125 -11.55 10.54 -19.95
CA GLY A 125 -11.58 11.99 -19.69
C GLY A 125 -10.73 12.43 -18.49
N ILE A 126 -10.01 11.51 -17.84
CA ILE A 126 -9.13 11.81 -16.70
C ILE A 126 -7.72 12.08 -17.24
N SER A 127 -7.09 13.17 -16.77
CA SER A 127 -5.74 13.50 -17.21
C SER A 127 -4.74 12.37 -16.99
N ALA A 128 -3.79 12.19 -17.93
CA ALA A 128 -2.74 11.17 -17.82
C ALA A 128 -1.90 11.30 -16.54
N SER A 129 -1.71 12.53 -16.04
CA SER A 129 -1.00 12.79 -14.78
C SER A 129 -1.78 12.31 -13.55
N GLN A 130 -3.12 12.44 -13.57
CA GLN A 130 -3.98 11.90 -12.52
C GLN A 130 -4.06 10.37 -12.60
N LEU A 131 -4.19 9.80 -13.80
CA LEU A 131 -4.14 8.34 -14.00
C LEU A 131 -2.81 7.75 -13.54
N SER A 132 -1.69 8.39 -13.85
CA SER A 132 -0.35 8.01 -13.35
C SER A 132 -0.27 8.01 -11.82
N ARG A 133 -0.89 9.01 -11.16
CA ARG A 133 -0.97 9.03 -9.68
C ARG A 133 -1.87 7.93 -9.14
N ILE A 134 -3.01 7.68 -9.79
CA ILE A 134 -3.95 6.61 -9.42
C ILE A 134 -3.26 5.25 -9.51
N GLU A 135 -2.65 4.90 -10.66
CA GLU A 135 -1.95 3.61 -10.83
C GLU A 135 -0.78 3.40 -9.84
N ARG A 136 -0.23 4.48 -9.29
CA ARG A 136 0.81 4.44 -8.27
C ARG A 136 0.28 4.40 -6.83
N GLY A 137 -1.04 4.34 -6.63
CA GLY A 137 -1.66 4.37 -5.29
C GLY A 137 -1.60 5.75 -4.63
N GLN A 138 -1.31 6.80 -5.39
CA GLN A 138 -1.12 8.17 -4.89
C GLN A 138 -2.41 9.02 -4.99
N GLY A 139 -3.53 8.39 -5.33
CA GLY A 139 -4.85 9.03 -5.48
C GLY A 139 -5.74 8.93 -4.25
N GLY A 140 -5.19 8.97 -3.03
CA GLY A 140 -5.87 8.55 -1.80
C GLY A 140 -7.23 9.19 -1.45
N LYS A 141 -7.59 10.34 -2.07
CA LYS A 141 -8.93 10.98 -2.00
C LYS A 141 -9.52 11.30 -3.38
N SER A 142 -9.07 10.62 -4.42
CA SER A 142 -9.54 10.87 -5.79
C SER A 142 -11.02 10.50 -5.90
N ALA A 143 -11.84 11.38 -6.46
CA ALA A 143 -13.29 11.17 -6.69
C ALA A 143 -13.62 9.96 -7.60
N VAL A 144 -12.59 9.34 -8.17
CA VAL A 144 -12.70 8.11 -8.97
C VAL A 144 -13.00 6.87 -8.14
N PHE A 145 -12.86 6.93 -6.81
CA PHE A 145 -13.22 5.85 -5.90
C PHE A 145 -14.55 6.12 -5.23
N GLY A 146 -15.36 5.08 -5.06
CA GLY A 146 -16.63 5.14 -4.35
C GLY A 146 -16.97 3.81 -3.71
N TRP A 147 -18.09 3.78 -3.00
CA TRP A 147 -18.62 2.55 -2.41
C TRP A 147 -19.44 1.78 -3.44
N HIS A 148 -19.30 0.46 -3.45
CA HIS A 148 -20.19 -0.39 -4.22
C HIS A 148 -21.63 -0.20 -3.70
N PRO A 149 -22.63 0.05 -4.57
CA PRO A 149 -24.01 0.34 -4.15
C PRO A 149 -24.61 -0.78 -3.29
N ASP A 150 -24.37 -2.04 -3.66
CA ASP A 150 -24.88 -3.22 -2.93
C ASP A 150 -24.34 -3.36 -1.49
N TYR A 151 -23.27 -2.65 -1.16
CA TYR A 151 -22.59 -2.72 0.13
C TYR A 151 -22.85 -1.46 0.98
N LEU A 152 -23.80 -0.61 0.60
CA LEU A 152 -24.12 0.60 1.39
C LEU A 152 -24.83 0.29 2.71
N ALA A 153 -25.50 -0.86 2.82
CA ALA A 153 -26.25 -1.27 4.01
C ALA A 153 -25.40 -1.93 5.10
N ILE A 154 -24.13 -2.26 4.82
CA ILE A 154 -23.22 -2.89 5.78
C ILE A 154 -22.27 -1.87 6.45
N GLU A 155 -21.60 -2.32 7.51
CA GLU A 155 -20.63 -1.53 8.26
C GLU A 155 -19.53 -0.97 7.36
N LEU A 156 -19.11 0.27 7.64
CA LEU A 156 -18.18 1.03 6.80
C LEU A 156 -16.88 0.25 6.52
N GLN A 157 -16.39 -0.49 7.51
CA GLN A 157 -15.16 -1.28 7.42
C GLN A 157 -15.22 -2.43 6.40
N ASP A 158 -16.42 -2.95 6.13
CA ASP A 158 -16.67 -4.09 5.24
C ASP A 158 -17.14 -3.68 3.84
N ARG A 159 -17.39 -2.38 3.62
CA ARG A 159 -17.83 -1.86 2.31
C ARG A 159 -16.76 -2.06 1.25
N LEU A 160 -17.19 -2.56 0.09
CA LEU A 160 -16.32 -2.66 -1.07
C LEU A 160 -16.09 -1.29 -1.71
N ILE A 161 -14.83 -0.99 -1.99
CA ILE A 161 -14.43 0.15 -2.81
C ILE A 161 -14.41 -0.29 -4.29
N VAL A 162 -14.93 0.58 -5.16
CA VAL A 162 -14.89 0.41 -6.62
C VAL A 162 -14.44 1.69 -7.30
N PHE A 163 -14.05 1.59 -8.58
CA PHE A 163 -13.99 2.77 -9.43
C PHE A 163 -15.41 3.24 -9.76
N THR A 164 -15.73 4.50 -9.46
CA THR A 164 -16.99 5.14 -9.87
C THR A 164 -17.01 5.42 -11.36
N HIS A 165 -15.84 5.57 -11.98
CA HIS A 165 -15.72 5.82 -13.41
C HIS A 165 -15.84 4.51 -14.20
N PRO A 166 -16.83 4.36 -15.10
CA PRO A 166 -17.13 3.09 -15.76
C PRO A 166 -15.97 2.56 -16.61
N VAL A 167 -15.23 3.44 -17.29
CA VAL A 167 -14.04 3.03 -18.08
C VAL A 167 -12.93 2.49 -17.18
N LEU A 168 -12.70 3.08 -15.99
CA LEU A 168 -11.68 2.59 -15.08
C LEU A 168 -12.12 1.26 -14.45
N ALA A 169 -13.40 1.12 -14.10
CA ALA A 169 -13.96 -0.13 -13.61
C ALA A 169 -13.82 -1.25 -14.64
N ASN A 170 -14.17 -0.97 -15.90
CA ASN A 170 -14.03 -1.93 -17.00
C ASN A 170 -12.58 -2.36 -17.20
N VAL A 171 -11.65 -1.40 -17.30
CA VAL A 171 -10.22 -1.71 -17.49
C VAL A 171 -9.65 -2.48 -16.30
N ALA A 172 -9.97 -2.08 -15.07
CA ALA A 172 -9.51 -2.77 -13.87
C ALA A 172 -10.10 -4.18 -13.71
N GLY A 173 -11.34 -4.40 -14.17
CA GLY A 173 -12.00 -5.71 -14.20
C GLY A 173 -11.50 -6.65 -15.32
N GLY A 174 -10.52 -6.22 -16.13
CA GLY A 174 -10.04 -6.99 -17.28
C GLY A 174 -10.96 -6.96 -18.50
N GLY A 175 -11.85 -5.97 -18.57
CA GLY A 175 -12.84 -5.83 -19.62
C GLY A 175 -12.26 -5.59 -21.02
N VAL A 176 -13.08 -5.89 -22.03
CA VAL A 176 -12.74 -5.80 -23.45
C VAL A 176 -12.57 -4.33 -23.87
N ARG A 177 -11.68 -4.09 -24.85
CA ARG A 177 -11.42 -2.79 -25.48
C ARG A 177 -12.76 -2.08 -25.82
N PRO A 178 -13.10 -0.95 -25.20
CA PRO A 178 -14.29 -0.17 -25.56
C PRO A 178 -14.21 0.23 -27.03
N ILE A 179 -15.22 -0.14 -27.81
CA ILE A 179 -15.36 0.29 -29.20
C ILE A 179 -15.82 1.74 -29.15
N HIS A 180 -14.99 2.67 -29.64
CA HIS A 180 -15.41 4.06 -29.78
C HIS A 180 -16.17 4.25 -31.11
N PRO A 181 -17.32 4.95 -31.14
CA PRO A 181 -18.08 5.21 -32.37
C PRO A 181 -17.47 6.31 -33.26
N SER A 182 -16.14 6.35 -33.43
CA SER A 182 -15.46 7.40 -34.22
C SER A 182 -14.76 6.89 -35.47
N HIS A 183 -15.42 5.98 -36.20
CA HIS A 183 -15.17 5.76 -37.63
C HIS A 183 -16.51 5.74 -38.38
N GLN A 184 -17.22 6.86 -38.32
CA GLN A 184 -18.11 7.29 -39.40
C GLN A 184 -17.72 8.73 -39.75
N LYS A 185 -16.81 8.85 -40.71
CA LYS A 185 -16.77 9.86 -41.77
C LYS A 185 -15.63 9.51 -42.71
#